data_AF-A0A821PV29-F1
#
_entry.id   AF-A0A821PV29-F1
#
_cell.length_a   1.000
_cell.length_b   1.000
_cell.length_c   1.000
_cell.angle_alpha   90.00
_cell.angle_beta   90.00
_cell.angle_gamma   90.00
#
_symmetry.space_group_name_H-M   'P 1'
#
loop_
_entity.id
_entity.type
_entity.pdbx_description
1 polymer ?
#
loop_
_entity_poly.entity_id
_entity_poly.type
_entity_poly.pdbx_seq_one_letter_code
_entity_poly.pdbx_strand_id
1 'polypeptide(L)'
;MVINILNICVLCSRALRSSSCTHYFLAYSVFSIIYSCLACLTQFLRGFSIDWANHRIGCKLHFYILFVVPVQANLMLILASVDRYCSSLKSHRLNSKSKIQTPRMNIVIATIAAAIYMSPMLFIYAWN
;
A
#
# COMPACT_ATOMS: atom_id res chain seq x y z
N MET A 1 3.24 -0.94 -14.04
CA MET A 1 4.38 -1.69 -13.45
C MET A 1 5.72 -0.96 -13.63
N VAL A 2 6.16 -0.66 -14.86
CA VAL A 2 7.45 0.01 -15.13
C VAL A 2 7.60 1.36 -14.40
N ILE A 3 6.56 2.20 -14.39
CA ILE A 3 6.55 3.50 -13.70
C ILE A 3 6.72 3.34 -12.18
N ASN A 4 6.11 2.32 -11.57
CA ASN A 4 6.23 2.08 -10.13
C ASN A 4 7.62 1.54 -9.75
N ILE A 5 8.22 0.74 -10.63
CA ILE A 5 9.60 0.25 -10.45
C ILE A 5 10.59 1.41 -10.54
N LEU A 6 10.43 2.27 -11.54
CA LEU A 6 11.24 3.49 -11.68
C LEU A 6 11.05 4.42 -10.47
N ASN A 7 9.81 4.59 -9.98
CA ASN A 7 9.54 5.34 -8.76
C ASN A 7 10.28 4.74 -7.56
N ILE A 8 10.29 3.41 -7.38
CA ILE A 8 11.05 2.77 -6.30
C ILE A 8 12.55 3.05 -6.45
N CYS A 9 13.11 2.89 -7.66
CA CYS A 9 14.53 3.14 -7.91
C CYS A 9 14.92 4.60 -7.65
N VAL A 10 14.10 5.55 -8.08
CA VAL A 10 14.32 6.99 -7.90
C VAL A 10 14.13 7.41 -6.43
N LEU A 11 13.09 6.90 -5.76
CA LEU A 11 12.78 7.21 -4.36
C LEU A 11 13.75 6.52 -3.38
N CYS A 12 14.40 5.42 -3.78
CA CYS A 12 15.50 4.80 -3.04
C CYS A 12 16.83 5.57 -3.12
N SER A 13 16.93 6.56 -4.00
CA SER A 13 18.13 7.38 -4.11
C SER A 13 18.41 8.16 -2.81
N ARG A 14 19.69 8.26 -2.45
CA ARG A 14 20.15 8.86 -1.18
C ARG A 14 19.69 10.32 -1.00
N ALA A 15 19.50 11.04 -2.10
CA ALA A 15 19.08 12.44 -2.11
C ALA A 15 17.61 12.64 -1.68
N LEU A 16 16.70 11.72 -2.05
CA LEU A 16 15.28 11.85 -1.72
C LEU A 16 14.90 11.20 -0.38
N ARG A 17 15.76 10.33 0.19
CA ARG A 17 15.55 9.68 1.50
C ARG A 17 15.52 10.64 2.69
N SER A 18 15.83 11.93 2.48
CA SER A 18 15.78 12.95 3.52
C SER A 18 14.36 13.39 3.90
N SER A 19 13.34 13.07 3.09
CA SER A 19 11.95 13.49 3.34
C SER A 19 11.08 12.31 3.80
N SER A 20 10.24 12.53 4.83
CA SER A 20 9.26 11.54 5.31
C SER A 20 8.23 11.17 4.23
N CYS A 21 7.84 12.14 3.40
CA CYS A 21 6.95 11.98 2.25
C CYS A 21 7.43 10.91 1.25
N THR A 22 8.75 10.85 1.00
CA THR A 22 9.37 9.84 0.11
C THR A 22 9.07 8.41 0.57
N HIS A 23 9.03 8.16 1.88
CA HIS A 23 8.75 6.82 2.42
C HIS A 23 7.31 6.37 2.16
N TYR A 24 6.34 7.28 2.23
CA TYR A 24 4.95 6.96 1.92
C TYR A 24 4.74 6.68 0.43
N PHE A 25 5.37 7.45 -0.46
CA PHE A 25 5.34 7.19 -1.90
C PHE A 25 6.04 5.88 -2.29
N LEU A 26 7.12 5.53 -1.58
CA LEU A 26 7.79 4.25 -1.76
C LEU A 26 6.85 3.10 -1.37
N ALA A 27 6.19 3.18 -0.21
CA ALA A 27 5.21 2.19 0.23
C ALA A 27 4.04 2.07 -0.76
N TYR A 28 3.49 3.21 -1.23
CA TYR A 28 2.47 3.23 -2.28
C TYR A 28 2.89 2.48 -3.54
N SER A 29 4.12 2.72 -4.01
CA SER A 29 4.65 2.08 -5.21
C SER A 29 4.78 0.57 -5.04
N VAL A 30 5.22 0.12 -3.84
CA VAL A 30 5.28 -1.30 -3.49
C VAL A 30 3.90 -1.94 -3.48
N PHE A 31 2.92 -1.35 -2.79
CA PHE A 31 1.54 -1.86 -2.77
C PHE A 31 0.92 -1.90 -4.17
N SER A 32 1.18 -0.88 -4.99
CA SER A 32 0.68 -0.86 -6.38
C SER A 32 1.29 -1.95 -7.25
N ILE A 33 2.57 -2.30 -7.05
CA ILE A 33 3.20 -3.43 -7.75
C ILE A 33 2.57 -4.75 -7.29
N ILE A 34 2.43 -4.94 -5.97
CA ILE A 34 1.80 -6.14 -5.40
C ILE A 34 0.40 -6.33 -5.99
N TYR A 35 -0.43 -5.28 -5.99
CA TYR A 35 -1.75 -5.29 -6.58
C TYR A 35 -1.72 -5.68 -8.06
N SER A 36 -0.86 -5.04 -8.85
CA SER A 36 -0.76 -5.29 -10.29
C SER A 36 -0.33 -6.73 -10.58
N CYS A 37 0.64 -7.27 -9.82
CA CYS A 37 1.09 -8.64 -9.94
C CYS A 37 -0.03 -9.63 -9.61
N LEU A 38 -0.76 -9.40 -8.51
CA LEU A 38 -1.85 -10.29 -8.09
C LEU A 38 -3.03 -10.25 -9.05
N ALA A 39 -3.44 -9.05 -9.49
CA ALA A 39 -4.49 -8.87 -10.49
C ALA A 39 -4.13 -9.55 -11.82
N CYS A 40 -2.90 -9.36 -12.31
CA CYS A 40 -2.42 -9.98 -13.53
C CYS A 40 -2.37 -11.51 -13.41
N LEU A 41 -1.83 -12.03 -12.30
CA LEU A 41 -1.77 -13.47 -12.03
C LEU A 41 -3.17 -14.09 -12.05
N THR A 42 -4.16 -13.42 -11.45
CA THR A 42 -5.54 -13.91 -11.43
C THR A 42 -6.24 -13.88 -12.77
N GLN A 43 -5.97 -12.85 -13.59
CA GLN A 43 -6.47 -12.82 -14.98
C GLN A 43 -5.82 -13.91 -15.83
N PHE A 44 -4.52 -14.15 -15.64
CA PHE A 44 -3.78 -15.20 -16.33
C PHE A 44 -4.32 -16.58 -15.96
N LEU A 45 -4.42 -16.90 -14.66
CA LEU A 45 -4.99 -18.16 -14.16
C LEU A 45 -6.41 -18.42 -14.68
N ARG A 46 -7.24 -17.38 -14.74
CA ARG A 46 -8.59 -17.45 -15.31
C ARG A 46 -8.58 -17.79 -16.80
N GLY A 47 -7.59 -17.30 -17.55
CA GLY A 47 -7.35 -17.67 -18.95
C GLY A 47 -6.96 -19.15 -19.15
N PHE A 48 -6.35 -19.78 -18.13
CA PHE A 48 -6.01 -21.21 -18.14
C PHE A 48 -7.09 -22.11 -17.52
N SER A 49 -8.27 -21.57 -17.21
CA SER A 49 -9.37 -22.28 -16.51
C SER A 49 -8.97 -22.84 -15.14
N ILE A 50 -7.89 -22.34 -14.54
CA ILE A 50 -7.47 -22.69 -13.18
C ILE A 50 -8.16 -21.72 -12.22
N ASP A 51 -9.38 -22.03 -11.82
CA ASP A 51 -10.16 -21.21 -10.89
C ASP A 51 -9.66 -21.39 -9.45
N TRP A 52 -8.72 -20.55 -9.03
CA TRP A 52 -8.37 -20.37 -7.61
C TRP A 52 -9.57 -19.94 -6.76
N ALA A 53 -10.59 -19.37 -7.39
CA ALA A 53 -11.88 -19.05 -6.77
C ALA A 53 -12.75 -20.27 -6.45
N ASN A 54 -12.44 -21.45 -7.00
CA ASN A 54 -13.24 -22.66 -6.76
C ASN A 54 -13.04 -23.19 -5.32
N HIS A 55 -11.93 -22.85 -4.68
CA HIS A 55 -11.70 -23.20 -3.28
C HIS A 55 -12.26 -22.10 -2.36
N ARG A 56 -13.13 -22.47 -1.41
CA ARG A 56 -13.77 -21.54 -0.43
C ARG A 56 -12.78 -20.59 0.25
N ILE A 57 -11.55 -21.03 0.49
CA ILE A 57 -10.50 -20.22 1.13
C ILE A 57 -9.80 -19.31 0.11
N GLY A 58 -9.54 -19.82 -1.10
CA GLY A 58 -8.87 -19.08 -2.18
C GLY A 58 -9.70 -17.90 -2.67
N CYS A 59 -11.01 -18.07 -2.83
CA CYS A 59 -11.93 -17.00 -3.21
C CYS A 59 -11.93 -15.85 -2.18
N LYS A 60 -12.03 -16.19 -0.89
CA LYS A 60 -12.04 -15.21 0.20
C LYS A 60 -10.75 -14.40 0.25
N LEU A 61 -9.61 -15.10 0.19
CA LEU A 61 -8.30 -14.45 0.23
C LEU A 61 -8.09 -13.55 -1.00
N HIS A 62 -8.55 -14.02 -2.16
CA HIS A 62 -8.45 -13.30 -3.42
C HIS A 62 -9.22 -11.97 -3.39
N PHE A 63 -10.51 -11.99 -3.05
CA PHE A 63 -11.32 -10.77 -2.94
C PHE A 63 -10.78 -9.84 -1.86
N TYR A 64 -10.42 -10.38 -0.70
CA TYR A 64 -9.84 -9.57 0.38
C TYR A 64 -8.59 -8.81 -0.08
N ILE A 65 -7.64 -9.49 -0.70
CA ILE A 65 -6.42 -8.87 -1.22
C ILE A 65 -6.73 -7.83 -2.31
N LEU A 66 -7.64 -8.15 -3.24
CA LEU A 66 -8.01 -7.24 -4.32
C LEU A 66 -8.60 -5.92 -3.82
N PHE A 67 -9.33 -5.93 -2.70
CA PHE A 67 -9.90 -4.71 -2.11
C PHE A 67 -8.96 -4.03 -1.12
N VAL A 68 -8.23 -4.77 -0.30
CA VAL A 68 -7.38 -4.22 0.76
C VAL A 68 -6.15 -3.51 0.20
N VAL A 69 -5.48 -4.09 -0.78
CA VAL A 69 -4.22 -3.53 -1.32
C VAL A 69 -4.41 -2.13 -1.96
N PRO A 70 -5.44 -1.87 -2.81
CA PRO A 70 -5.66 -0.53 -3.33
C PRO A 70 -6.11 0.47 -2.26
N VAL A 71 -6.88 0.04 -1.24
CA VAL A 71 -7.23 0.90 -0.09
C VAL A 71 -5.97 1.30 0.68
N GLN A 72 -5.06 0.35 0.95
CA GLN A 72 -3.77 0.62 1.58
C GLN A 72 -2.92 1.58 0.73
N ALA A 73 -2.88 1.38 -0.59
CA ALA A 73 -2.16 2.28 -1.48
C ALA A 73 -2.71 3.72 -1.40
N ASN A 74 -4.03 3.90 -1.48
CA ASN A 74 -4.66 5.22 -1.37
C ASN A 74 -4.43 5.88 -0.01
N LEU A 75 -4.47 5.11 1.09
CA LEU A 75 -4.13 5.61 2.42
C LEU A 75 -2.70 6.14 2.49
N MET A 76 -1.74 5.48 1.84
CA MET A 76 -0.35 5.97 1.78
C MET A 76 -0.24 7.30 1.02
N LEU A 77 -1.01 7.49 -0.06
CA LEU A 77 -1.07 8.77 -0.77
C LEU A 77 -1.68 9.89 0.08
N ILE A 78 -2.75 9.59 0.83
CA ILE A 78 -3.38 10.56 1.74
C ILE A 78 -2.42 10.94 2.86
N LEU A 79 -1.72 9.98 3.46
CA LEU A 79 -0.71 10.26 4.47
C LEU A 79 0.45 11.08 3.90
N ALA A 80 0.88 10.80 2.67
CA ALA A 80 1.92 11.57 1.99
C ALA A 80 1.50 13.03 1.74
N SER A 81 0.24 13.26 1.35
CA SER A 81 -0.28 14.61 1.10
C SER A 81 -0.47 15.40 2.40
N VAL A 82 -0.96 14.76 3.46
CA VAL A 82 -1.07 15.35 4.80
C VAL A 82 0.31 15.70 5.37
N ASP A 83 1.30 14.80 5.24
CA ASP A 83 2.67 15.06 5.69
C ASP A 83 3.30 16.24 4.93
N ARG A 84 3.08 16.33 3.62
CA ARG A 84 3.53 17.46 2.79
C ARG A 84 2.83 18.76 3.15
N TYR A 85 1.51 18.74 3.37
CA TYR A 85 0.73 19.90 3.80
C TYR A 85 1.20 20.41 5.17
N CYS A 86 1.33 19.53 6.15
CA CYS A 86 1.86 19.85 7.48
C CYS A 86 3.28 20.40 7.43
N SER A 87 4.13 19.85 6.55
CA SER A 87 5.50 20.34 6.35
C SER A 87 5.54 21.72 5.71
N SER A 88 4.59 22.03 4.82
CA SER A 88 4.46 23.35 4.20
C SER A 88 3.96 24.42 5.18
N LEU A 89 3.09 24.04 6.14
CA LEU A 89 2.65 24.95 7.21
C LEU A 89 3.74 25.17 8.28
N LYS A 90 4.54 24.15 8.58
CA LYS A 90 5.61 24.21 9.59
C LYS A 90 6.93 24.63 8.95
N SER A 91 6.94 25.82 8.32
CA SER A 91 8.19 26.51 8.02
C SER A 91 8.84 26.95 9.34
N HIS A 92 10.09 26.57 9.56
CA HIS A 92 10.90 26.79 10.77
C HIS A 92 10.62 25.90 12.01
N ARG A 93 11.61 25.03 12.30
CA ARG A 93 12.33 24.93 13.60
C ARG A 93 12.31 23.64 14.43
N LEU A 94 11.73 22.50 14.03
CA LEU A 94 11.75 21.31 14.91
C LEU A 94 12.22 19.99 14.26
N ASN A 95 13.49 19.69 14.58
CA ASN A 95 14.12 18.38 14.78
C ASN A 95 14.01 17.33 13.66
N SER A 96 15.01 17.38 12.78
CA SER A 96 15.15 16.56 11.55
C SER A 96 15.52 15.08 11.78
N LYS A 97 16.08 14.67 12.93
CA LYS A 97 16.57 13.29 13.12
C LYS A 97 15.58 12.31 13.77
N SER A 98 14.67 12.80 14.62
CA SER A 98 13.68 11.93 15.30
C SER A 98 12.47 11.58 14.42
N LYS A 99 12.16 12.43 13.42
CA LYS A 99 11.00 12.27 12.53
C LYS A 99 11.13 11.20 11.43
N ILE A 100 12.27 10.53 11.24
CA ILE A 100 12.44 9.53 10.16
C ILE A 100 11.96 8.13 10.60
N GLN A 101 11.98 7.81 11.89
CA GLN A 101 11.42 6.56 12.40
C GLN A 101 9.88 6.60 12.47
N THR A 102 9.29 7.77 12.75
CA THR A 102 7.85 7.99 12.82
C THR A 102 7.07 7.60 11.54
N PRO A 103 7.48 7.95 10.31
CA PRO A 103 6.72 7.62 9.10
C PRO A 103 6.71 6.12 8.83
N ARG A 104 7.79 5.39 9.13
CA ARG A 104 7.81 3.93 8.98
C ARG A 104 6.83 3.27 9.94
N MET A 105 6.79 3.71 11.19
CA MET A 105 5.82 3.22 12.17
C MET A 105 4.39 3.58 11.78
N ASN A 106 4.15 4.80 11.27
CA ASN A 106 2.85 5.21 10.75
C ASN A 106 2.40 4.37 9.55
N ILE A 107 3.30 4.04 8.63
CA ILE A 107 2.99 3.13 7.51
C ILE A 107 2.53 1.77 8.05
N VAL A 108 3.29 1.18 8.97
CA VAL A 108 2.94 -0.12 9.57
C VAL A 108 1.60 -0.05 10.31
N ILE A 109 1.39 0.95 11.17
CA ILE A 109 0.14 1.14 11.91
C ILE A 109 -1.04 1.33 10.94
N ALA A 110 -0.89 2.18 9.92
CA ALA A 110 -1.95 2.42 8.94
C ALA A 110 -2.27 1.16 8.13
N THR A 111 -1.26 0.36 7.75
CA THR A 111 -1.48 -0.91 7.04
C THR A 111 -2.23 -1.93 7.89
N ILE A 112 -1.85 -2.07 9.17
CA ILE A 112 -2.50 -2.99 10.11
C ILE A 112 -3.93 -2.53 10.39
N ALA A 113 -4.13 -1.24 10.68
CA ALA A 113 -5.45 -0.67 10.93
C ALA A 113 -6.38 -0.84 9.73
N ALA A 114 -5.90 -0.59 8.50
CA ALA A 114 -6.67 -0.81 7.28
C ALA A 114 -7.02 -2.29 7.07
N ALA A 115 -6.09 -3.20 7.37
CA ALA A 115 -6.35 -4.64 7.29
C ALA A 115 -7.42 -5.09 8.29
N ILE A 116 -7.35 -4.61 9.54
CA ILE A 116 -8.36 -4.91 10.57
C ILE A 116 -9.72 -4.35 10.17
N TYR A 117 -9.77 -3.09 9.70
CA TYR A 117 -11.01 -2.45 9.26
C TYR A 117 -11.68 -3.19 8.10
N MET A 118 -10.89 -3.75 7.18
CA MET A 118 -11.39 -4.50 6.03
C MET A 118 -11.60 -6.00 6.31
N SER A 119 -11.18 -6.50 7.47
CA SER A 119 -11.41 -7.90 7.89
C SER A 119 -12.88 -8.37 7.83
N PRO A 120 -13.91 -7.53 8.03
CA PRO A 120 -15.31 -7.96 7.91
C PRO A 120 -15.65 -8.47 6.50
N MET A 121 -14.94 -8.02 5.45
CA MET A 121 -15.15 -8.55 4.10
C MET A 121 -14.91 -10.05 4.01
N LEU A 122 -13.98 -10.62 4.81
CA LEU A 122 -13.72 -12.05 4.83
C LEU A 122 -14.92 -12.86 5.34
N PHE A 123 -15.73 -12.26 6.22
CA PHE A 123 -16.92 -12.89 6.80
C PHE A 123 -18.15 -12.74 5.90
N ILE A 124 -18.32 -11.59 5.23
CA ILE A 124 -19.45 -11.36 4.32
C ILE A 124 -19.38 -12.31 3.11
N TYR A 125 -18.18 -12.51 2.54
CA TYR A 125 -17.94 -13.49 1.48
C TYR A 125 -17.88 -14.95 1.99
N ALA A 126 -18.07 -15.22 3.29
CA ALA A 126 -18.15 -16.57 3.82
C ALA A 126 -19.56 -17.17 3.78
N TRP A 127 -20.59 -16.35 3.57
CA TRP A 127 -22.00 -16.76 3.65
C TRP A 127 -22.66 -17.05 2.29
N ASN A 128 -21.97 -16.79 1.18
CA ASN A 128 -22.45 -17.07 -0.19
C ASN A 128 -21.67 -18.23 -0.82
#